data_AF-A0A7T5UP71-F1
#
_entry.id   AF-A0A7T5UP71-F1
#
_cell.length_a   1.000
_cell.length_b   1.000
_cell.length_c   1.000
_cell.angle_alpha   90.00
_cell.angle_beta   90.00
_cell.angle_gamma   90.00
#
_symmetry.space_group_name_H-M   'P 1'
#
loop_
_entity.id
_entity.type
_entity.pdbx_description
1 polymer ?
#
loop_
_entity_poly.entity_id
_entity_poly.type
_entity_poly.pdbx_seq_one_letter_code
_entity_poly.pdbx_strand_id
1 'polypeptide(L)'
;MKRDLVEQIKNLDNKELVQRIKTARAEIQDLILDKNMNKLTDRKAVFKKRKELALLQTVLRQKQFLEELETKNEVNESKKGGKQTKVVVDNLAEKAKKQSKTRTKSVQKK
;
A
#
# COMPACT_ATOMS: atom_id res chain seq x y z
N MET A 1 26.69 -8.21 -1.46
CA MET A 1 25.67 -8.31 -2.53
C MET A 1 25.96 -7.16 -3.47
N LYS A 2 25.99 -7.38 -4.78
CA LYS A 2 26.28 -6.31 -5.75
C LYS A 2 25.12 -5.32 -5.73
N ARG A 3 25.40 -4.02 -5.69
CA ARG A 3 24.37 -2.96 -5.64
C ARG A 3 23.44 -3.04 -6.84
N ASP A 4 24.00 -3.35 -8.00
CA ASP A 4 23.31 -3.48 -9.29
C ASP A 4 22.16 -4.50 -9.25
N LEU A 5 22.30 -5.58 -8.48
CA LEU A 5 21.25 -6.60 -8.35
C LEU A 5 19.99 -6.03 -7.68
N VAL A 6 20.15 -5.12 -6.72
CA VAL A 6 19.03 -4.51 -6.00
C VAL A 6 18.24 -3.59 -6.93
N GLU A 7 18.93 -2.78 -7.74
CA GLU A 7 18.30 -1.92 -8.73
C GLU A 7 17.57 -2.72 -9.80
N GLN A 8 18.21 -3.78 -10.32
CA GLN A 8 17.59 -4.68 -11.28
C GLN A 8 16.29 -5.28 -10.74
N ILE A 9 16.28 -5.75 -9.47
CA ILE A 9 15.10 -6.36 -8.86
C ILE A 9 13.96 -5.35 -8.68
N LYS A 10 14.26 -4.11 -8.30
CA LYS A 10 13.23 -3.07 -8.10
C LYS A 10 12.49 -2.72 -9.39
N ASN A 11 13.17 -2.78 -10.52
CA ASN A 11 12.63 -2.43 -11.83
C ASN A 11 11.77 -3.55 -12.46
N LEU A 12 11.72 -4.75 -11.88
CA LEU A 12 10.92 -5.87 -12.39
C LEU A 12 9.43 -5.70 -12.09
N ASP A 13 8.58 -6.17 -13.00
CA ASP A 13 7.15 -6.21 -12.77
C ASP A 13 6.74 -7.26 -11.72
N ASN A 14 5.56 -7.09 -11.11
CA ASN A 14 5.06 -8.04 -10.10
C ASN A 14 5.00 -9.49 -10.63
N LYS A 15 4.62 -9.68 -11.90
CA LYS A 15 4.58 -11.01 -12.54
C LYS A 15 5.98 -11.62 -12.67
N GLU A 16 6.95 -10.81 -13.08
CA GLU A 16 8.34 -11.24 -13.22
C GLU A 16 8.99 -11.54 -11.86
N LEU A 17 8.70 -10.72 -10.84
CA LEU A 17 9.12 -10.96 -9.46
C LEU A 17 8.62 -12.31 -8.96
N VAL A 18 7.34 -12.63 -9.20
CA VAL A 18 6.76 -13.93 -8.83
C VAL A 18 7.45 -15.08 -9.56
N GLN A 19 7.71 -14.93 -10.86
CA GLN A 19 8.42 -15.96 -11.64
C GLN A 19 9.84 -16.17 -11.11
N ARG A 20 10.59 -15.09 -10.87
CA ARG A 20 11.95 -15.18 -10.30
C ARG A 20 11.96 -15.79 -8.91
N ILE A 21 10.96 -15.53 -8.07
CA ILE A 21 10.83 -16.19 -6.76
C ILE A 21 10.68 -17.70 -6.93
N LYS A 22 9.86 -18.16 -7.88
CA LYS A 22 9.70 -19.61 -8.15
C LYS A 22 11.01 -20.22 -8.63
N THR A 23 11.69 -19.59 -9.57
CA THR A 23 13.00 -20.05 -10.08
C THR A 23 14.04 -20.10 -8.96
N ALA A 24 14.15 -19.03 -8.16
CA ALA A 24 15.09 -18.99 -7.04
C ALA A 24 14.83 -20.08 -5.99
N ARG A 25 13.56 -20.46 -5.76
CA ARG A 25 13.22 -21.59 -4.89
C ARG A 25 13.71 -22.93 -5.45
N ALA A 26 13.49 -23.17 -6.74
CA ALA A 26 13.97 -24.38 -7.42
C ALA A 26 15.51 -24.46 -7.38
N GLU A 27 16.19 -23.38 -7.74
CA GLU A 27 17.65 -23.31 -7.69
C GLU A 27 18.21 -23.56 -6.27
N ILE A 28 17.53 -23.05 -5.22
CA ILE A 28 17.92 -23.34 -3.84
C ILE A 28 17.76 -24.82 -3.52
N GLN A 29 16.70 -25.47 -4.00
CA GLN A 29 16.48 -26.91 -3.81
C GLN A 29 17.60 -27.72 -4.50
N ASP A 30 17.92 -27.38 -5.75
CA ASP A 30 19.00 -28.02 -6.50
C ASP A 30 20.35 -27.86 -5.79
N LEU A 31 20.67 -26.64 -5.33
CA LEU A 31 21.90 -26.38 -4.58
C LEU A 31 21.96 -27.13 -3.24
N ILE A 32 20.82 -27.40 -2.60
CA ILE A 32 20.76 -28.23 -1.39
C ILE A 32 21.03 -29.68 -1.73
N LEU A 33 20.48 -30.21 -2.82
CA LEU A 33 20.75 -31.57 -3.28
C LEU A 33 22.22 -31.75 -3.63
N ASP A 34 22.81 -30.82 -4.38
CA ASP A 34 24.24 -30.83 -4.73
C ASP A 34 25.14 -30.74 -3.49
N LYS A 35 24.73 -29.93 -2.50
CA LYS A 35 25.43 -29.86 -1.22
C LYS A 35 25.41 -31.21 -0.50
N ASN A 36 24.26 -31.88 -0.46
CA ASN A 36 24.12 -33.19 0.19
C ASN A 36 24.88 -34.28 -0.57
N MET A 37 25.04 -34.13 -1.89
CA MET A 37 25.85 -35.02 -2.73
C MET A 37 27.36 -34.70 -2.71
N ASN A 38 27.81 -33.73 -1.91
CA ASN A 38 29.19 -33.22 -1.88
C ASN A 38 29.72 -32.73 -3.24
N LYS A 39 28.83 -32.35 -4.17
CA LYS A 39 29.18 -31.81 -5.49
C LYS A 39 29.36 -30.30 -5.49
N LEU A 40 28.90 -29.63 -4.43
CA LEU A 40 28.89 -28.17 -4.35
C LEU A 40 30.27 -27.60 -4.02
N THR A 41 30.85 -26.86 -4.97
CA THR A 41 32.14 -26.18 -4.80
C THR A 41 32.04 -24.88 -4.00
N ASP A 42 31.02 -24.03 -4.28
CA ASP A 42 30.76 -22.80 -3.52
C ASP A 42 29.86 -23.06 -2.31
N ARG A 43 30.48 -23.23 -1.14
CA ARG A 43 29.78 -23.43 0.15
C ARG A 43 28.81 -22.30 0.51
N LYS A 44 28.98 -21.09 -0.05
CA LYS A 44 28.11 -19.93 0.21
C LYS A 44 27.01 -19.77 -0.83
N ALA A 45 26.92 -20.61 -1.86
CA ALA A 45 25.93 -20.49 -2.93
C ALA A 45 24.49 -20.47 -2.41
N VAL A 46 24.14 -21.44 -1.55
CA VAL A 46 22.81 -21.53 -0.92
C VAL A 46 22.48 -20.26 -0.13
N PHE A 47 23.43 -19.74 0.65
CA PHE A 47 23.24 -18.52 1.43
C PHE A 47 23.02 -17.29 0.54
N LYS A 48 23.83 -17.13 -0.52
CA LYS A 48 23.69 -16.02 -1.48
C LYS A 48 22.32 -16.06 -2.15
N LYS A 49 21.87 -17.24 -2.59
CA LYS A 49 20.56 -17.43 -3.24
C LYS A 49 19.38 -17.21 -2.28
N ARG A 50 19.46 -17.66 -1.03
CA ARG A 50 18.45 -17.33 0.00
C ARG A 50 18.33 -15.83 0.24
N LYS A 51 19.46 -15.11 0.26
CA LYS A 51 19.46 -13.65 0.40
C LYS A 51 18.82 -12.96 -0.81
N GLU A 52 19.07 -13.46 -2.01
CA GLU A 52 18.40 -12.99 -3.24
C GLU A 52 16.89 -13.22 -3.17
N LEU A 53 16.46 -14.42 -2.78
CA LEU A 53 15.04 -14.75 -2.60
C LEU A 53 14.35 -13.83 -1.58
N ALA A 54 14.98 -13.54 -0.45
CA ALA A 54 14.42 -12.63 0.56
C ALA A 54 14.24 -11.20 0.01
N LEU A 55 15.18 -10.74 -0.82
CA LEU A 55 15.10 -9.43 -1.46
C LEU A 55 13.95 -9.36 -2.47
N LEU A 56 13.81 -10.39 -3.33
CA LEU A 56 12.70 -10.50 -4.28
C LEU A 56 11.34 -10.43 -3.56
N GLN A 57 11.18 -11.18 -2.46
CA GLN A 57 9.97 -11.18 -1.65
C GLN A 57 9.69 -9.83 -1.00
N THR A 58 10.73 -9.17 -0.49
CA THR A 58 10.61 -7.84 0.12
C THR A 58 10.11 -6.82 -0.89
N VAL A 59 10.70 -6.77 -2.09
CA VAL A 59 10.29 -5.83 -3.14
C VAL A 59 8.87 -6.12 -3.60
N LEU A 60 8.49 -7.39 -3.79
CA LEU A 60 7.12 -7.76 -4.13
C LEU A 60 6.12 -7.28 -3.08
N ARG A 61 6.42 -7.50 -1.79
CA ARG A 61 5.53 -7.06 -0.69
C ARG A 61 5.43 -5.54 -0.63
N GLN A 62 6.52 -4.82 -0.87
CA GLN A 62 6.52 -3.36 -0.91
C GLN A 62 5.63 -2.83 -2.04
N LYS A 63 5.71 -3.42 -3.24
CA LYS A 63 4.85 -3.03 -4.37
C LYS A 63 3.37 -3.27 -4.07
N GLN A 64 3.03 -4.47 -3.58
CA GLN A 64 1.66 -4.80 -3.16
C GLN A 64 1.14 -3.85 -2.07
N PHE A 65 1.99 -3.48 -1.12
CA PHE A 65 1.60 -2.56 -0.05
C PHE A 65 1.30 -1.15 -0.59
N LEU A 66 2.03 -0.67 -1.59
CA LEU A 66 1.74 0.61 -2.24
C LEU A 66 0.38 0.57 -2.96
N GLU A 67 0.10 -0.50 -3.71
CA GLU A 67 -1.20 -0.74 -4.35
C GLU A 67 -2.35 -0.76 -3.31
N GLU A 68 -2.15 -1.41 -2.17
CA GLU A 68 -3.11 -1.42 -1.05
C GLU A 68 -3.34 -0.03 -0.43
N LEU A 69 -2.32 0.85 -0.42
CA LEU A 69 -2.45 2.20 0.09
C LEU A 69 -3.17 3.12 -0.90
N GLU A 70 -2.88 3.01 -2.19
CA GLU A 70 -3.54 3.76 -3.26
C GLU A 70 -5.05 3.47 -3.26
N THR A 71 -5.43 2.19 -3.25
CA THR A 71 -6.84 1.76 -3.16
C THR A 71 -7.54 2.28 -1.90
N LYS A 72 -6.87 2.28 -0.72
CA LYS A 72 -7.43 2.85 0.51
C LYS A 72 -7.64 4.36 0.44
N ASN A 73 -6.75 5.08 -0.24
CA ASN A 73 -6.87 6.53 -0.41
C ASN A 73 -8.02 6.90 -1.34
N GLU A 74 -8.22 6.16 -2.43
CA GLU A 74 -9.37 6.34 -3.34
C GLU A 74 -10.72 6.12 -2.62
N VAL A 75 -10.79 5.10 -1.76
CA VAL A 75 -11.99 4.84 -0.93
C VAL A 75 -12.22 5.96 0.10
N ASN A 76 -11.17 6.59 0.60
CA ASN A 76 -11.28 7.70 1.55
C ASN A 76 -11.69 9.02 0.88
N GLU A 77 -11.20 9.31 -0.32
CA GLU A 77 -11.62 10.48 -1.10
C GLU A 77 -13.10 10.37 -1.51
N SER A 78 -13.56 9.18 -1.92
CA SER A 78 -14.98 8.94 -2.21
C SER A 78 -15.89 9.03 -0.97
N LYS A 79 -15.39 8.77 0.24
CA LYS A 79 -16.13 8.99 1.51
C LYS A 79 -16.13 10.44 2.01
N LYS A 80 -15.20 11.30 1.56
CA LYS A 80 -15.18 12.73 1.91
C LYS A 80 -16.25 13.55 1.17
N GLY A 81 -16.77 13.05 0.04
CA GLY A 81 -17.87 13.68 -0.71
C GLY A 81 -19.23 13.70 -0.01
N GLY A 82 -19.42 12.95 1.09
CA GLY A 82 -20.72 12.84 1.79
C GLY A 82 -20.87 13.65 3.08
N LYS A 83 -19.81 14.33 3.57
CA LYS A 83 -19.84 15.01 4.89
C LYS A 83 -19.98 16.53 4.83
N GLN A 84 -19.77 17.17 3.68
CA GLN A 84 -19.89 18.63 3.59
C GLN A 84 -21.33 19.13 3.51
N THR A 85 -22.29 18.32 3.06
CA THR A 85 -23.68 18.76 2.91
C THR A 85 -24.50 18.76 4.19
N LYS A 86 -24.17 17.98 5.24
CA LYS A 86 -24.94 18.02 6.50
C LYS A 86 -24.66 19.26 7.36
N VAL A 87 -23.39 19.69 7.45
CA VAL A 87 -23.02 20.83 8.32
C VAL A 87 -23.53 22.17 7.81
N VAL A 88 -23.76 22.31 6.50
CA VAL A 88 -24.28 23.56 5.91
C VAL A 88 -25.79 23.70 6.15
N VAL A 89 -26.55 22.61 6.14
CA VAL A 89 -28.01 22.64 6.30
C VAL A 89 -28.41 22.98 7.75
N ASP A 90 -27.68 22.46 8.74
CA ASP A 90 -27.96 22.74 10.15
C ASP A 90 -27.64 24.21 10.53
N ASN A 91 -26.62 24.81 9.90
CA ASN A 91 -26.25 26.21 10.12
C ASN A 91 -27.20 27.22 9.44
N LEU A 92 -27.85 26.86 8.34
CA LEU A 92 -28.89 27.67 7.71
C LEU A 92 -30.20 27.68 8.52
N ALA A 93 -30.55 26.55 9.15
CA ALA A 93 -31.73 26.43 10.00
C ALA A 93 -31.64 27.28 11.29
N GLU A 94 -30.45 27.42 11.88
CA GLU A 94 -30.27 28.30 13.04
C GLU A 94 -30.33 29.79 12.70
N LYS A 95 -29.80 30.21 11.54
CA LYS A 95 -29.88 31.61 11.09
C LYS A 95 -31.32 32.03 10.78
N ALA A 96 -32.13 31.15 10.19
CA ALA A 96 -33.55 31.42 9.93
C ALA A 96 -34.39 31.56 11.21
N LYS A 97 -34.08 30.80 12.27
CA LYS A 97 -34.77 30.91 13.58
C LYS A 97 -34.40 32.18 14.36
N LYS A 98 -33.20 32.74 14.16
CA LYS A 98 -32.78 34.00 14.83
C LYS A 98 -33.36 35.25 14.15
N GLN A 99 -33.61 35.22 12.84
CA GLN A 99 -34.22 36.35 12.11
C GLN A 99 -35.75 36.44 12.26
N SER A 100 -36.45 35.34 12.56
CA SER A 100 -37.90 35.37 12.80
C SER A 100 -38.30 35.85 14.20
N LYS A 101 -37.43 35.68 15.22
CA LYS A 101 -37.69 36.10 16.61
C LYS A 101 -37.51 37.61 16.88
N THR A 102 -36.80 38.34 16.02
CA THR A 102 -36.59 39.79 16.19
C THR A 102 -37.67 40.64 15.54
N ARG A 103 -38.50 40.07 14.65
CA ARG A 103 -39.52 40.83 13.90
C ARG A 103 -40.88 40.96 14.60
N THR A 104 -41.14 40.20 15.67
CA THR A 104 -42.42 40.26 16.41
C THR A 104 -42.41 41.17 17.64
N LYS A 105 -41.25 41.63 18.12
CA LYS A 105 -41.18 42.54 19.28
C LYS A 105 -41.35 44.02 18.96
N SER A 106 -41.39 44.43 17.68
CA SER A 106 -41.48 45.85 17.28
C SER A 106 -42.89 46.34 16.94
N VAL A 107 -43.94 45.54 17.15
CA VAL A 107 -45.34 45.90 16.77
C VAL A 107 -46.23 46.28 17.97
N GLN A 108 -45.77 46.12 19.22
CA GLN A 108 -46.60 46.36 20.42
C GLN A 108 -46.17 47.57 21.26
N LYS A 109 -45.70 48.65 20.62
CA LYS A 109 -45.48 49.93 21.33
C LYS A 109 -45.99 51.11 20.51
N LYS A 110 -47.31 51.33 20.59
CA LYS A 110 -47.96 52.64 20.42
C LYS A 110 -49.12 52.71 21.41
#